data_AF-A0A950BF49-F1
#
_entry.id   AF-A0A950BF49-F1
#
_cell.length_a   1.000
_cell.length_b   1.000
_cell.length_c   1.000
_cell.angle_alpha   90.00
_cell.angle_beta   90.00
_cell.angle_gamma   90.00
#
_symmetry.space_group_name_H-M   'P 1'
#
loop_
_entity.id
_entity.type
_entity.pdbx_description
1 polymer ?
#
loop_
_entity_poly.entity_id
_entity_poly.type
_entity_poly.pdbx_seq_one_letter_code
_entity_poly.pdbx_strand_id
1 'polypeptide(L)'
;MLASSLGSPLAAHAQPTRYAFAVVANALTSQSEEASAQRLVDAIGRDPQIAFTVYDGNLKGAHETCADQLYERRHDILDASRAPLVFVPGEHDWATCGMSGSGAYDPAERLDFLRQNFFADPNALGQNHLTLTRESEVSRFRPYRENVRWQLGDTVFIGLNVPDGNNHYLNAGGRNGEFEDRVIANGFWLEHAAEYARRRNARAIVIFMQGNAMPDHNERPDRFAWLRFHRTPRDGYVELRRSLVRLAQAFRGPVIIVNADDAKLAHGFTIDQPLRNEKGARIENVTRIAFSLRDPLTQWLQVDADMTRNTPLRVSVRDVPKHLPALPAQPLPNQPGVRQSPAMPEMPEVSSMPDVTEIPGMPQSPDFAPVTPGASGSAVPPAGNGVIMPAWPTQGGQNAPNSQNRESGQNGPN
;
A
#
# COMPACT_ATOMS: atom_id res chain seq x y z
N MET A 1 5.00 65.05 3.39
CA MET A 1 5.63 63.81 3.89
C MET A 1 5.08 62.64 3.08
N LEU A 2 5.81 62.17 2.08
CA LEU A 2 5.48 60.97 1.30
C LEU A 2 6.38 59.85 1.81
N ALA A 3 5.81 58.92 2.56
CA ALA A 3 6.52 57.75 3.06
C ALA A 3 6.69 56.75 1.92
N SER A 4 7.93 56.51 1.51
CA SER A 4 8.28 55.45 0.57
C SER A 4 8.42 54.14 1.35
N SER A 5 7.50 53.21 1.14
CA SER A 5 7.60 51.84 1.64
C SER A 5 8.58 51.05 0.77
N LEU A 6 9.80 50.86 1.26
CA LEU A 6 10.75 49.91 0.69
C LEU A 6 10.24 48.50 0.98
N GLY A 7 9.76 47.81 -0.05
CA GLY A 7 9.43 46.39 0.01
C GLY A 7 10.70 45.55 0.16
N SER A 8 10.75 44.72 1.19
CA SER A 8 11.80 43.72 1.37
C SER A 8 11.76 42.71 0.21
N PRO A 9 12.89 42.37 -0.44
CA PRO A 9 12.91 41.32 -1.43
C PRO A 9 12.62 39.97 -0.74
N LEU A 10 11.63 39.24 -1.24
CA LEU A 10 11.43 37.83 -0.95
C LEU A 10 12.74 37.10 -1.25
N ALA A 11 13.38 36.56 -0.21
CA ALA A 11 14.52 35.68 -0.37
C ALA A 11 14.08 34.45 -1.17
N ALA A 12 14.46 34.40 -2.44
CA ALA A 12 14.39 33.19 -3.25
C ALA A 12 15.29 32.16 -2.55
N HIS A 13 14.68 31.21 -1.85
CA HIS A 13 15.39 30.10 -1.24
C HIS A 13 15.98 29.28 -2.38
N ALA A 14 17.31 29.38 -2.56
CA ALA A 14 18.02 28.54 -3.49
C ALA A 14 17.75 27.08 -3.10
N GLN A 15 17.14 26.34 -4.02
CA GLN A 15 16.84 24.94 -3.80
C GLN A 15 18.14 24.15 -3.59
N PRO A 16 18.17 23.15 -2.70
CA PRO A 16 19.38 22.40 -2.41
C PRO A 16 19.87 21.68 -3.67
N THR A 17 21.13 21.93 -4.04
CA THR A 17 21.81 21.25 -5.16
C THR A 17 22.24 19.82 -4.81
N ARG A 18 22.22 19.49 -3.51
CA ARG A 18 22.49 18.19 -2.93
C ARG A 18 21.46 17.85 -1.88
N TYR A 19 20.90 16.66 -1.96
CA TYR A 19 19.94 16.14 -0.99
C TYR A 19 19.97 14.61 -1.03
N ALA A 20 19.48 13.96 0.02
CA ALA A 20 19.24 12.53 0.00
C ALA A 20 17.76 12.24 0.25
N PHE A 21 17.30 11.09 -0.22
CA PHE A 21 15.98 10.57 0.11
C PHE A 21 16.06 9.07 0.40
N ALA A 22 15.12 8.59 1.19
CA ALA A 22 15.00 7.19 1.56
C ALA A 22 13.88 6.51 0.76
N VAL A 23 14.07 5.24 0.43
CA VAL A 23 13.05 4.37 -0.17
C VAL A 23 12.94 3.10 0.65
N VAL A 24 11.72 2.76 1.02
CA VAL A 24 11.33 1.57 1.79
C VAL A 24 10.20 0.89 1.03
N ALA A 25 10.15 -0.44 1.02
CA ALA A 25 9.04 -1.22 0.47
C ALA A 25 8.93 -2.54 1.23
N ASN A 26 7.76 -3.18 1.19
CA ASN A 26 7.55 -4.52 1.76
C ASN A 26 7.96 -4.65 3.25
N ALA A 27 7.93 -3.55 4.00
CA ALA A 27 8.41 -3.51 5.39
C ALA A 27 7.31 -3.92 6.40
N LEU A 28 6.06 -4.05 5.97
CA LEU A 28 4.93 -4.43 6.82
C LEU A 28 4.24 -5.64 6.20
N THR A 29 4.52 -6.83 6.69
CA THR A 29 3.91 -8.08 6.22
C THR A 29 3.02 -8.74 7.28
N SER A 30 3.10 -8.29 8.53
CA SER A 30 2.31 -8.78 9.65
C SER A 30 2.16 -7.72 10.76
N GLN A 31 1.20 -7.92 11.66
CA GLN A 31 1.03 -7.07 12.85
C GLN A 31 2.26 -7.06 13.78
N SER A 32 2.99 -8.16 13.90
CA SER A 32 4.18 -8.24 14.77
C SER A 32 5.33 -7.31 14.35
N GLU A 33 5.29 -6.82 13.12
CA GLU A 33 6.33 -5.98 12.53
C GLU A 33 6.09 -4.48 12.74
N GLU A 34 4.91 -4.09 13.22
CA GLU A 34 4.50 -2.68 13.43
C GLU A 34 5.54 -1.87 14.21
N ALA A 35 6.03 -2.42 15.32
CA ALA A 35 7.01 -1.73 16.16
C ALA A 35 8.36 -1.55 15.45
N SER A 36 8.77 -2.53 14.65
CA SER A 36 10.02 -2.47 13.87
C SER A 36 9.90 -1.47 12.72
N ALA A 37 8.77 -1.48 12.01
CA ALA A 37 8.48 -0.50 10.96
C ALA A 37 8.43 0.93 11.51
N GLN A 38 7.79 1.14 12.67
CA GLN A 38 7.79 2.44 13.33
C GLN A 38 9.22 2.89 13.70
N ARG A 39 10.05 1.96 14.19
CA ARG A 39 11.46 2.23 14.49
C ARG A 39 12.26 2.57 13.23
N LEU A 40 12.02 1.88 12.11
CA LEU A 40 12.63 2.17 10.81
C LEU A 40 12.29 3.58 10.33
N VAL A 41 11.01 3.93 10.32
CA VAL A 41 10.52 5.26 9.92
C VAL A 41 11.08 6.36 10.84
N ASP A 42 11.13 6.14 12.16
CA ASP A 42 11.75 7.08 13.12
C ASP A 42 13.26 7.21 12.89
N ALA A 43 13.96 6.12 12.56
CA ALA A 43 15.40 6.15 12.26
C ALA A 43 15.70 7.02 11.05
N ILE A 44 14.96 6.82 9.95
CA ILE A 44 15.10 7.60 8.72
C ILE A 44 14.81 9.08 9.02
N GLY A 45 13.72 9.37 9.73
CA GLY A 45 13.33 10.73 10.08
C GLY A 45 14.27 11.46 11.05
N ARG A 46 15.25 10.79 11.66
CA ARG A 46 16.31 11.42 12.48
C ARG A 46 17.54 11.79 11.69
N ASP A 47 17.73 11.23 10.50
CA ASP A 47 18.87 11.57 9.67
C ASP A 47 18.61 12.93 9.00
N PRO A 48 19.36 14.00 9.37
CA PRO A 48 19.13 15.32 8.83
C PRO A 48 19.49 15.43 7.33
N GLN A 49 20.12 14.42 6.74
CA GLN A 49 20.41 14.39 5.30
C GLN A 49 19.21 13.96 4.46
N ILE A 50 18.22 13.28 5.06
CA ILE A 50 17.04 12.75 4.36
C ILE A 50 15.98 13.84 4.25
N ALA A 51 15.74 14.30 3.01
CA ALA A 51 14.76 15.33 2.71
C ALA A 51 13.32 14.80 2.71
N PHE A 52 13.13 13.54 2.31
CA PHE A 52 11.84 12.84 2.34
C PHE A 52 12.06 11.32 2.25
N THR A 53 11.01 10.57 2.57
CA THR A 53 10.93 9.11 2.46
C THR A 53 9.87 8.73 1.43
N VAL A 54 10.11 7.67 0.66
CA VAL A 54 9.09 7.02 -0.16
C VAL A 54 8.83 5.64 0.39
N TYR A 55 7.57 5.33 0.69
CA TYR A 55 7.11 3.98 0.99
C TYR A 55 6.50 3.39 -0.29
N ASP A 56 7.26 2.57 -1.01
CA ASP A 56 6.96 2.02 -2.33
C ASP A 56 6.22 0.68 -2.25
N GLY A 57 5.01 0.75 -1.71
CA GLY A 57 4.02 -0.31 -1.77
C GLY A 57 4.09 -1.37 -0.67
N ASN A 58 2.98 -2.10 -0.58
CA ASN A 58 2.74 -3.24 0.31
C ASN A 58 2.85 -2.86 1.79
N LEU A 59 1.89 -2.07 2.26
CA LEU A 59 1.58 -1.78 3.67
C LEU A 59 1.11 -3.00 4.45
N LYS A 60 0.84 -4.10 3.76
CA LYS A 60 0.42 -5.35 4.36
C LYS A 60 0.98 -6.56 3.61
N GLY A 61 0.99 -7.70 4.31
CA GLY A 61 1.35 -8.97 3.70
C GLY A 61 0.29 -9.49 2.73
N ALA A 62 0.69 -10.46 1.90
CA ALA A 62 -0.21 -11.16 0.96
C ALA A 62 -1.40 -11.83 1.68
N HIS A 63 -1.21 -12.27 2.93
CA HIS A 63 -2.20 -13.01 3.73
C HIS A 63 -2.81 -12.21 4.86
N GLU A 64 -2.48 -10.92 4.99
CA GLU A 64 -3.22 -10.03 5.87
C GLU A 64 -4.53 -9.60 5.21
N THR A 65 -5.59 -9.48 6.01
CA THR A 65 -6.90 -9.05 5.51
C THR A 65 -6.87 -7.57 5.10
N CYS A 66 -7.62 -7.19 4.07
CA CYS A 66 -7.76 -5.79 3.67
C CYS A 66 -8.79 -5.02 4.52
N ALA A 67 -8.87 -5.32 5.82
CA ALA A 67 -9.80 -4.67 6.74
C ALA A 67 -9.36 -3.24 7.05
N ASP A 68 -10.33 -2.32 7.19
CA ASP A 68 -10.11 -0.89 7.41
C ASP A 68 -9.13 -0.62 8.57
N GLN A 69 -9.34 -1.30 9.70
CA GLN A 69 -8.51 -1.13 10.91
C GLN A 69 -7.03 -1.47 10.69
N LEU A 70 -6.72 -2.37 9.74
CA LEU A 70 -5.31 -2.64 9.39
C LEU A 70 -4.69 -1.41 8.75
N TYR A 71 -5.34 -0.86 7.73
CA TYR A 71 -4.87 0.32 7.01
C TYR A 71 -4.79 1.55 7.90
N GLU A 72 -5.75 1.76 8.82
CA GLU A 72 -5.70 2.85 9.82
C GLU A 72 -4.43 2.75 10.67
N ARG A 73 -4.10 1.56 11.20
CA ARG A 73 -2.85 1.36 11.95
C ARG A 73 -1.61 1.60 11.09
N ARG A 74 -1.62 1.18 9.82
CA ARG A 74 -0.51 1.41 8.89
C ARG A 74 -0.34 2.90 8.58
N HIS A 75 -1.45 3.60 8.40
CA HIS A 75 -1.48 5.04 8.19
C HIS A 75 -0.80 5.75 9.37
N ASP A 76 -1.21 5.45 10.61
CA ASP A 76 -0.63 6.06 11.81
C ASP A 76 0.89 5.87 11.92
N ILE A 77 1.39 4.68 11.53
CA ILE A 77 2.83 4.39 11.52
C ILE A 77 3.58 5.30 10.53
N LEU A 78 3.03 5.43 9.32
CA LEU A 78 3.64 6.26 8.28
C LEU A 78 3.52 7.77 8.59
N ASP A 79 2.38 8.20 9.12
CA ASP A 79 2.12 9.60 9.45
C ASP A 79 2.89 10.09 10.68
N ALA A 80 3.34 9.17 11.54
CA ALA A 80 4.29 9.47 12.60
C ALA A 80 5.72 9.77 12.11
N SER A 81 6.00 9.62 10.80
CA SER A 81 7.30 9.94 10.21
C SER A 81 7.71 11.39 10.46
N ARG A 82 8.94 11.62 10.93
CA ARG A 82 9.47 12.99 11.05
C ARG A 82 9.83 13.58 9.69
N ALA A 83 10.39 12.79 8.77
CA ALA A 83 10.61 13.24 7.40
C ALA A 83 9.29 13.15 6.63
N PRO A 84 9.00 14.06 5.67
CA PRO A 84 7.85 13.90 4.80
C PRO A 84 7.88 12.53 4.13
N LEU A 85 6.74 11.83 4.10
CA LEU A 85 6.63 10.46 3.62
C LEU A 85 5.59 10.37 2.49
N VAL A 86 6.06 10.01 1.31
CA VAL A 86 5.21 9.76 0.14
C VAL A 86 4.92 8.27 0.04
N PHE A 87 3.66 7.90 0.20
CA PHE A 87 3.22 6.51 -0.01
C PHE A 87 2.82 6.30 -1.48
N VAL A 88 3.36 5.24 -2.10
CA VAL A 88 2.99 4.75 -3.44
C VAL A 88 2.36 3.37 -3.26
N PRO A 89 1.12 3.14 -3.75
CA PRO A 89 0.44 1.87 -3.53
C PRO A 89 1.05 0.72 -4.34
N GLY A 90 1.12 -0.46 -3.74
CA GLY A 90 1.55 -1.72 -4.34
C GLY A 90 0.41 -2.74 -4.53
N GLU A 91 0.79 -3.92 -4.99
CA GLU A 91 -0.12 -5.03 -5.30
C GLU A 91 -0.96 -5.47 -4.10
N HIS A 92 -0.33 -5.66 -2.94
CA HIS A 92 -1.03 -6.14 -1.76
C HIS A 92 -1.88 -5.06 -1.09
N ASP A 93 -1.71 -3.79 -1.46
CA ASP A 93 -2.48 -2.71 -0.85
C ASP A 93 -3.93 -2.71 -1.32
N TRP A 94 -4.20 -3.20 -2.54
CA TRP A 94 -5.56 -3.22 -3.09
C TRP A 94 -5.79 -4.32 -4.12
N ALA A 95 -4.85 -4.57 -5.05
CA ALA A 95 -5.06 -5.43 -6.21
C ALA A 95 -5.32 -6.91 -5.83
N THR A 96 -4.62 -7.43 -4.81
CA THR A 96 -4.84 -8.82 -4.36
C THR A 96 -5.87 -8.97 -3.25
N CYS A 97 -6.61 -7.91 -2.89
CA CYS A 97 -7.58 -7.98 -1.80
C CYS A 97 -8.76 -8.94 -2.05
N GLY A 98 -9.04 -9.26 -3.32
CA GLY A 98 -10.02 -10.27 -3.72
C GLY A 98 -9.59 -11.71 -3.46
N MET A 99 -8.33 -11.95 -3.09
CA MET A 99 -7.86 -13.29 -2.73
C MET A 99 -8.49 -13.76 -1.41
N SER A 100 -8.79 -15.06 -1.32
CA SER A 100 -9.46 -15.65 -0.14
C SER A 100 -8.67 -15.44 1.16
N GLY A 101 -7.33 -15.41 1.09
CA GLY A 101 -6.47 -15.13 2.24
C GLY A 101 -6.44 -13.65 2.68
N SER A 102 -6.97 -12.74 1.88
CA SER A 102 -6.96 -11.29 2.14
C SER A 102 -8.34 -10.75 2.55
N GLY A 103 -9.31 -11.64 2.83
CA GLY A 103 -10.68 -11.29 3.23
C GLY A 103 -11.67 -11.15 2.07
N ALA A 104 -11.26 -11.42 0.83
CA ALA A 104 -12.11 -11.40 -0.36
C ALA A 104 -12.86 -10.07 -0.60
N TYR A 105 -12.17 -8.95 -0.33
CA TYR A 105 -12.68 -7.61 -0.61
C TYR A 105 -12.66 -7.31 -2.12
N ASP A 106 -13.47 -6.36 -2.57
CA ASP A 106 -13.38 -5.86 -3.94
C ASP A 106 -12.13 -4.97 -4.12
N PRO A 107 -11.22 -5.28 -5.06
CA PRO A 107 -9.99 -4.50 -5.26
C PRO A 107 -10.22 -3.02 -5.60
N ALA A 108 -11.25 -2.70 -6.40
CA ALA A 108 -11.52 -1.32 -6.79
C ALA A 108 -12.04 -0.51 -5.61
N GLU A 109 -12.91 -1.11 -4.79
CA GLU A 109 -13.38 -0.53 -3.53
C GLU A 109 -12.21 -0.31 -2.54
N ARG A 110 -11.28 -1.26 -2.42
CA ARG A 110 -10.07 -1.08 -1.59
C ARG A 110 -9.14 0.01 -2.11
N LEU A 111 -8.99 0.15 -3.42
CA LEU A 111 -8.25 1.28 -4.00
C LEU A 111 -8.94 2.63 -3.67
N ASP A 112 -10.26 2.68 -3.71
CA ASP A 112 -11.03 3.86 -3.31
C ASP A 112 -10.92 4.16 -1.80
N PHE A 113 -10.82 3.14 -0.97
CA PHE A 113 -10.51 3.29 0.45
C PHE A 113 -9.13 3.93 0.66
N LEU A 114 -8.09 3.47 -0.04
CA LEU A 114 -6.74 4.09 0.02
C LEU A 114 -6.78 5.55 -0.44
N ARG A 115 -7.53 5.86 -1.51
CA ARG A 115 -7.74 7.22 -2.00
C ARG A 115 -8.35 8.14 -0.96
N GLN A 116 -9.29 7.64 -0.16
CA GLN A 116 -9.93 8.43 0.88
C GLN A 116 -9.02 8.63 2.09
N ASN A 117 -8.24 7.62 2.48
CA ASN A 117 -7.50 7.63 3.75
C ASN A 117 -6.04 8.08 3.62
N PHE A 118 -5.35 7.77 2.53
CA PHE A 118 -3.92 8.09 2.35
C PHE A 118 -3.68 9.27 1.39
N PHE A 119 -4.62 9.54 0.48
CA PHE A 119 -4.38 10.44 -0.66
C PHE A 119 -5.31 11.65 -0.72
N ALA A 120 -6.08 11.91 0.35
CA ALA A 120 -7.00 13.04 0.41
C ALA A 120 -6.30 14.39 0.59
N ASP A 121 -5.21 14.45 1.35
CA ASP A 121 -4.46 15.68 1.61
C ASP A 121 -3.54 16.05 0.43
N PRO A 122 -3.41 17.33 0.05
CA PRO A 122 -2.42 17.77 -0.93
C PRO A 122 -0.96 17.60 -0.48
N ASN A 123 -0.69 17.35 0.80
CA ASN A 123 0.64 17.11 1.33
C ASN A 123 0.94 15.60 1.44
N ALA A 124 2.23 15.30 1.52
CA ALA A 124 2.72 13.99 1.93
C ALA A 124 2.35 13.70 3.40
N LEU A 125 2.37 12.42 3.77
CA LEU A 125 2.23 11.99 5.17
C LEU A 125 3.44 12.45 5.99
N GLY A 126 3.32 12.40 7.32
CA GLY A 126 4.40 12.74 8.22
C GLY A 126 4.22 14.11 8.87
N GLN A 127 5.05 14.37 9.87
CA GLN A 127 4.98 15.56 10.70
C GLN A 127 5.50 16.83 10.00
N ASN A 128 6.30 16.67 8.95
CA ASN A 128 6.86 17.76 8.16
C ASN A 128 6.15 17.86 6.81
N HIS A 129 5.84 19.09 6.39
CA HIS A 129 5.09 19.33 5.17
C HIS A 129 5.95 19.14 3.90
N LEU A 130 5.43 18.36 2.96
CA LEU A 130 5.86 18.33 1.57
C LEU A 130 4.62 18.39 0.69
N THR A 131 4.41 19.49 -0.02
CA THR A 131 3.25 19.64 -0.91
C THR A 131 3.46 18.83 -2.20
N LEU A 132 2.47 18.02 -2.54
CA LEU A 132 2.43 17.18 -3.72
C LEU A 132 1.45 17.77 -4.73
N THR A 133 1.82 17.77 -6.02
CA THR A 133 0.84 17.95 -7.08
C THR A 133 0.22 16.59 -7.40
N ARG A 134 -1.10 16.49 -7.36
CA ARG A 134 -1.82 15.23 -7.65
C ARG A 134 -2.36 15.23 -9.06
N GLU A 135 -2.42 14.06 -9.69
CA GLU A 135 -3.06 13.94 -11.01
C GLU A 135 -4.55 14.30 -10.95
N SER A 136 -5.20 14.09 -9.79
CA SER A 136 -6.59 14.49 -9.53
C SER A 136 -6.89 15.98 -9.67
N GLU A 137 -5.88 16.85 -9.71
CA GLU A 137 -6.05 18.27 -10.04
C GLU A 137 -6.47 18.48 -11.50
N VAL A 138 -6.18 17.52 -12.38
CA VAL A 138 -6.62 17.52 -13.77
C VAL A 138 -8.06 17.03 -13.84
N SER A 139 -8.96 17.86 -14.36
CA SER A 139 -10.42 17.62 -14.32
C SER A 139 -10.86 16.26 -14.85
N ARG A 140 -10.20 15.75 -15.91
CA ARG A 140 -10.47 14.43 -16.50
C ARG A 140 -10.02 13.27 -15.61
N PHE A 141 -9.03 13.49 -14.74
CA PHE A 141 -8.38 12.45 -13.94
C PHE A 141 -8.62 12.63 -12.43
N ARG A 142 -9.70 13.33 -12.03
CA ARG A 142 -10.09 13.52 -10.62
C ARG A 142 -10.06 12.26 -9.73
N PRO A 143 -10.41 11.05 -10.22
CA PRO A 143 -10.30 9.83 -9.42
C PRO A 143 -8.86 9.42 -9.04
N TYR A 144 -7.86 9.78 -9.85
CA TYR A 144 -6.47 9.29 -9.76
C TYR A 144 -5.61 10.15 -8.83
N ARG A 145 -6.00 10.26 -7.57
CA ARG A 145 -5.28 11.07 -6.57
C ARG A 145 -4.01 10.41 -6.03
N GLU A 146 -3.89 9.10 -6.21
CA GLU A 146 -2.72 8.31 -5.80
C GLU A 146 -1.48 8.61 -6.65
N ASN A 147 -1.66 9.12 -7.87
CA ASN A 147 -0.57 9.57 -8.72
C ASN A 147 -0.14 10.99 -8.33
N VAL A 148 1.15 11.15 -8.03
CA VAL A 148 1.72 12.38 -7.46
C VAL A 148 2.96 12.82 -8.21
N ARG A 149 3.27 14.11 -8.10
CA ARG A 149 4.51 14.71 -8.58
C ARG A 149 4.95 15.82 -7.63
N TRP A 150 6.26 15.89 -7.36
CA TRP A 150 6.86 17.01 -6.65
C TRP A 150 8.24 17.32 -7.23
N GLN A 151 8.84 18.43 -6.79
CA GLN A 151 10.17 18.82 -7.21
C GLN A 151 11.01 19.19 -6.00
N LEU A 152 12.25 18.71 -5.98
CA LEU A 152 13.27 19.12 -5.03
C LEU A 152 14.57 19.38 -5.80
N GLY A 153 15.14 20.57 -5.65
CA GLY A 153 16.25 20.98 -6.50
C GLY A 153 15.84 20.98 -7.98
N ASP A 154 16.73 20.41 -8.81
CA ASP A 154 16.50 20.26 -10.24
C ASP A 154 15.92 18.88 -10.60
N THR A 155 15.31 18.16 -9.66
CA THR A 155 14.76 16.82 -9.92
C THR A 155 13.26 16.81 -9.74
N VAL A 156 12.58 16.26 -10.74
CA VAL A 156 11.14 16.00 -10.69
C VAL A 156 10.93 14.55 -10.25
N PHE A 157 10.12 14.37 -9.22
CA PHE A 157 9.76 13.06 -8.70
C PHE A 157 8.32 12.74 -9.05
N ILE A 158 8.04 11.46 -9.30
CA ILE A 158 6.73 10.97 -9.71
C ILE A 158 6.44 9.70 -8.90
N GLY A 159 5.29 9.64 -8.24
CA GLY A 159 4.74 8.40 -7.68
C GLY A 159 3.61 7.91 -8.58
N LEU A 160 3.61 6.62 -8.93
CA LEU A 160 2.61 6.01 -9.80
C LEU A 160 2.01 4.77 -9.17
N ASN A 161 0.69 4.67 -9.22
CA ASN A 161 -0.01 3.41 -8.97
C ASN A 161 0.20 2.48 -10.16
N VAL A 162 1.22 1.64 -10.05
CA VAL A 162 1.54 0.52 -10.94
C VAL A 162 1.92 -0.63 -10.01
N PRO A 163 0.94 -1.46 -9.59
CA PRO A 163 1.23 -2.60 -8.73
C PRO A 163 2.03 -3.65 -9.51
N ASP A 164 2.71 -4.49 -8.76
CA ASP A 164 3.20 -5.76 -9.27
C ASP A 164 2.03 -6.71 -9.60
N GLY A 165 2.33 -7.95 -10.02
CA GLY A 165 1.29 -8.90 -10.39
C GLY A 165 0.64 -8.56 -11.73
N ASN A 166 1.47 -8.22 -12.73
CA ASN A 166 1.04 -7.87 -14.09
C ASN A 166 0.15 -6.62 -14.15
N ASN A 167 0.43 -5.64 -13.29
CA ASN A 167 -0.25 -4.34 -13.24
C ASN A 167 -1.76 -4.47 -12.99
N HIS A 168 -2.21 -5.53 -12.30
CA HIS A 168 -3.63 -5.87 -12.13
C HIS A 168 -4.40 -6.06 -13.45
N TYR A 169 -3.72 -6.53 -14.51
CA TYR A 169 -4.39 -6.96 -15.73
C TYR A 169 -5.14 -8.29 -15.49
N LEU A 170 -6.47 -8.29 -15.68
CA LEU A 170 -7.29 -9.48 -15.54
C LEU A 170 -7.51 -10.17 -16.89
N ASN A 171 -7.27 -11.48 -16.95
CA ASN A 171 -7.55 -12.28 -18.15
C ASN A 171 -8.99 -12.83 -18.11
N ALA A 172 -9.97 -11.93 -18.09
CA ALA A 172 -11.40 -12.26 -18.03
C ALA A 172 -12.13 -11.88 -19.33
N GLY A 173 -13.26 -12.52 -19.61
CA GLY A 173 -14.08 -12.30 -20.82
C GLY A 173 -14.87 -10.98 -20.85
N GLY A 174 -14.43 -9.96 -20.12
CA GLY A 174 -15.10 -8.67 -19.96
C GLY A 174 -14.13 -7.49 -20.00
N ARG A 175 -14.64 -6.27 -19.79
CA ARG A 175 -13.82 -5.05 -19.77
C ARG A 175 -12.96 -5.00 -18.50
N ASN A 176 -11.68 -4.70 -18.66
CA ASN A 176 -10.78 -4.41 -17.54
C ASN A 176 -10.82 -2.92 -17.20
N GLY A 177 -11.99 -2.42 -16.79
CA GLY A 177 -12.25 -0.98 -16.70
C GLY A 177 -11.25 -0.23 -15.83
N GLU A 178 -10.94 -0.76 -14.64
CA GLU A 178 -9.94 -0.18 -13.73
C GLU A 178 -8.56 -0.06 -14.42
N PHE A 179 -8.01 -1.18 -14.90
CA PHE A 179 -6.71 -1.23 -15.58
C PHE A 179 -6.66 -0.32 -16.81
N GLU A 180 -7.65 -0.41 -17.70
CA GLU A 180 -7.69 0.35 -18.95
C GLU A 180 -7.69 1.85 -18.68
N ASP A 181 -8.50 2.31 -17.72
CA ASP A 181 -8.61 3.73 -17.40
C ASP A 181 -7.37 4.23 -16.64
N ARG A 182 -6.81 3.41 -15.73
CA ARG A 182 -5.56 3.74 -15.00
C ARG A 182 -4.35 3.82 -15.93
N VAL A 183 -4.25 2.95 -16.94
CA VAL A 183 -3.19 3.01 -17.95
C VAL A 183 -3.24 4.33 -18.74
N ILE A 184 -4.44 4.82 -19.06
CA ILE A 184 -4.62 6.11 -19.73
C ILE A 184 -4.19 7.27 -18.83
N ALA A 185 -4.60 7.24 -17.55
CA ALA A 185 -4.21 8.23 -16.55
C ALA A 185 -2.68 8.27 -16.38
N ASN A 186 -2.06 7.13 -16.02
CA ASN A 186 -0.61 7.01 -15.84
C ASN A 186 0.16 7.48 -17.08
N GLY A 187 -0.30 7.14 -18.29
CA GLY A 187 0.30 7.58 -19.55
C GLY A 187 0.25 9.10 -19.73
N PHE A 188 -0.89 9.72 -19.42
CA PHE A 188 -1.05 11.17 -19.45
C PHE A 188 -0.17 11.86 -18.39
N TRP A 189 -0.13 11.33 -17.17
CA TRP A 189 0.67 11.89 -16.08
C TRP A 189 2.16 11.91 -16.40
N LEU A 190 2.68 10.83 -16.97
CA LEU A 190 4.07 10.71 -17.43
C LEU A 190 4.41 11.73 -18.52
N GLU A 191 3.55 11.88 -19.53
CA GLU A 191 3.74 12.86 -20.60
C GLU A 191 3.74 14.30 -20.05
N HIS A 192 2.80 14.62 -19.18
CA HIS A 192 2.73 15.93 -18.53
C HIS A 192 3.93 16.19 -17.61
N ALA A 193 4.48 15.16 -16.96
CA ALA A 193 5.68 15.28 -16.14
C ALA A 193 6.94 15.57 -16.97
N ALA A 194 7.08 14.97 -18.16
CA ALA A 194 8.17 15.27 -19.09
C ALA A 194 8.14 16.75 -19.52
N GLU A 195 6.95 17.23 -19.87
CA GLU A 195 6.73 18.64 -20.24
C GLU A 195 7.01 19.59 -19.08
N TYR A 196 6.53 19.25 -17.88
CA TYR A 196 6.80 20.00 -16.65
C TYR A 196 8.30 20.10 -16.36
N ALA A 197 9.01 18.97 -16.43
CA ALA A 197 10.44 18.87 -16.20
C ALA A 197 11.22 19.72 -17.22
N ARG A 198 10.86 19.66 -18.50
CA ARG A 198 11.48 20.48 -19.55
C ARG A 198 11.28 21.97 -19.30
N ARG A 199 10.06 22.40 -18.97
CA ARG A 199 9.75 23.82 -18.71
C ARG A 199 10.48 24.38 -17.49
N ARG A 200 10.79 23.54 -16.52
CA ARG A 200 11.54 23.93 -15.31
C ARG A 200 13.04 23.71 -15.42
N ASN A 201 13.54 23.28 -16.59
CA ASN A 201 14.94 22.92 -16.79
C ASN A 201 15.44 21.90 -15.76
N ALA A 202 14.56 20.97 -15.37
CA ALA A 202 14.93 19.88 -14.48
C ALA A 202 16.06 19.05 -15.11
N ARG A 203 16.96 18.58 -14.26
CA ARG A 203 18.12 17.77 -14.63
C ARG A 203 17.87 16.28 -14.54
N ALA A 204 16.85 15.83 -13.80
CA ALA A 204 16.46 14.43 -13.73
C ALA A 204 14.97 14.26 -13.48
N ILE A 205 14.45 13.09 -13.87
CA ILE A 205 13.14 12.59 -13.44
C ILE A 205 13.37 11.29 -12.66
N VAL A 206 12.72 11.14 -11.50
CA VAL A 206 12.70 9.89 -10.73
C VAL A 206 11.26 9.42 -10.59
N ILE A 207 11.00 8.16 -10.93
CA ILE A 207 9.68 7.52 -10.94
C ILE A 207 9.69 6.40 -9.92
N PHE A 208 8.76 6.42 -8.98
CA PHE A 208 8.51 5.35 -8.01
C PHE A 208 7.27 4.57 -8.42
N MET A 209 7.42 3.27 -8.48
CA MET A 209 6.34 2.32 -8.76
C MET A 209 6.73 0.94 -8.26
N GLN A 210 5.80 0.22 -7.63
CA GLN A 210 6.12 -1.08 -7.06
C GLN A 210 6.37 -2.15 -8.14
N GLY A 211 5.57 -2.18 -9.21
CA GLY A 211 5.64 -3.22 -10.24
C GLY A 211 6.90 -3.16 -11.11
N ASN A 212 7.56 -4.31 -11.29
CA ASN A 212 8.71 -4.44 -12.20
C ASN A 212 8.26 -4.54 -13.66
N ALA A 213 8.08 -3.39 -14.31
CA ALA A 213 7.56 -3.32 -15.67
C ALA A 213 8.55 -3.78 -16.78
N MET A 214 9.77 -4.17 -16.43
CA MET A 214 10.85 -4.41 -17.39
C MET A 214 10.87 -5.87 -17.84
N PRO A 215 11.00 -6.15 -19.15
CA PRO A 215 11.04 -7.51 -19.64
C PRO A 215 12.29 -8.23 -19.10
N ASP A 216 12.10 -9.43 -18.57
CA ASP A 216 13.21 -10.24 -18.11
C ASP A 216 14.01 -10.76 -19.32
N HIS A 217 15.34 -10.71 -19.25
CA HIS A 217 16.20 -11.13 -20.37
C HIS A 217 16.13 -12.64 -20.65
N ASN A 218 15.48 -13.40 -19.77
CA ASN A 218 15.42 -14.86 -19.80
C ASN A 218 14.11 -15.45 -20.33
N GLU A 219 13.19 -14.64 -20.88
CA GLU A 219 12.09 -15.17 -21.70
C GLU A 219 12.68 -15.75 -23.00
N ARG A 220 13.17 -16.99 -22.92
CA ARG A 220 13.56 -17.76 -24.09
C ARG A 220 12.31 -17.85 -24.97
N PRO A 221 12.38 -17.44 -26.25
CA PRO A 221 11.26 -17.66 -27.16
C PRO A 221 10.89 -19.13 -27.08
N ASP A 222 9.59 -19.40 -26.88
CA ASP A 222 9.07 -20.76 -26.73
C ASP A 222 9.65 -21.63 -27.86
N ARG A 223 10.49 -22.60 -27.47
CA ARG A 223 11.18 -23.50 -28.42
C ARG A 223 10.18 -24.30 -29.25
N PHE A 224 8.91 -24.30 -28.84
CA PHE A 224 7.80 -24.97 -29.48
C PHE A 224 6.60 -24.04 -29.72
N ALA A 225 6.81 -22.79 -30.14
CA ALA A 225 5.72 -21.85 -30.48
C ALA A 225 4.66 -22.38 -31.46
N TRP A 226 4.95 -23.46 -32.21
CA TRP A 226 4.02 -24.16 -33.10
C TRP A 226 3.08 -25.14 -32.36
N LEU A 227 3.46 -25.61 -31.18
CA LEU A 227 2.63 -26.38 -30.25
C LEU A 227 1.91 -25.38 -29.35
N ARG A 228 0.72 -24.93 -29.77
CA ARG A 228 -0.10 -23.88 -29.10
C ARG A 228 -0.65 -24.25 -27.71
N PHE A 229 0.05 -25.05 -26.92
CA PHE A 229 -0.45 -25.52 -25.62
C PHE A 229 -0.46 -24.43 -24.55
N HIS A 230 0.30 -23.35 -24.71
CA HIS A 230 0.36 -22.23 -23.77
C HIS A 230 0.09 -20.91 -24.49
N ARG A 231 -1.05 -20.28 -24.20
CA ARG A 231 -1.26 -18.86 -24.55
C ARG A 231 -0.42 -18.04 -23.59
N THR A 232 0.60 -17.35 -24.07
CA THR A 232 1.32 -16.36 -23.26
C THR A 232 0.30 -15.34 -22.73
N PRO A 233 0.21 -15.13 -21.40
CA PRO A 233 -0.63 -14.09 -20.84
C PRO A 233 -0.32 -12.73 -21.47
N ARG A 234 -1.33 -11.86 -21.60
CA ARG A 234 -1.07 -10.49 -22.05
C ARG A 234 -0.21 -9.78 -21.01
N ASP A 235 0.85 -9.15 -21.49
CA ASP A 235 1.71 -8.28 -20.71
C ASP A 235 0.97 -6.97 -20.39
N GLY A 236 0.62 -6.78 -19.11
CA GLY A 236 -0.10 -5.63 -18.57
C GLY A 236 0.78 -4.38 -18.39
N TYR A 237 2.08 -4.46 -18.67
CA TYR A 237 3.02 -3.35 -18.59
C TYR A 237 3.36 -2.76 -19.97
N VAL A 238 2.85 -3.32 -21.07
CA VAL A 238 3.24 -2.89 -22.43
C VAL A 238 2.89 -1.42 -22.71
N GLU A 239 1.71 -0.95 -22.30
CA GLU A 239 1.31 0.45 -22.47
C GLU A 239 2.09 1.39 -21.56
N LEU A 240 2.46 0.94 -20.35
CA LEU A 240 3.34 1.69 -19.45
C LEU A 240 4.72 1.85 -20.07
N ARG A 241 5.34 0.78 -20.58
CA ARG A 241 6.66 0.85 -21.25
C ARG A 241 6.63 1.80 -22.45
N ARG A 242 5.58 1.79 -23.26
CA ARG A 242 5.40 2.78 -24.35
C ARG A 242 5.35 4.21 -23.82
N SER A 243 4.67 4.45 -22.70
CA SER A 243 4.58 5.76 -22.08
C SER A 243 5.91 6.22 -21.48
N LEU A 244 6.68 5.31 -20.88
CA LEU A 244 8.04 5.56 -20.40
C LEU A 244 9.00 5.90 -21.57
N VAL A 245 8.89 5.20 -22.70
CA VAL A 245 9.66 5.52 -23.92
C VAL A 245 9.32 6.93 -24.41
N ARG A 246 8.02 7.30 -24.45
CA ARG A 246 7.58 8.65 -24.84
C ARG A 246 8.11 9.73 -23.88
N LEU A 247 8.04 9.50 -22.57
CA LEU A 247 8.62 10.39 -21.55
C LEU A 247 10.12 10.58 -21.78
N ALA A 248 10.86 9.49 -21.98
CA ALA A 248 12.31 9.54 -22.18
C ALA A 248 12.73 10.22 -23.49
N GLN A 249 11.88 10.17 -24.52
CA GLN A 249 12.11 10.90 -25.77
C GLN A 249 11.81 12.41 -25.62
N ALA A 250 10.78 12.76 -24.85
CA ALA A 250 10.39 14.15 -24.59
C ALA A 250 11.32 14.85 -23.60
N PHE A 251 11.89 14.11 -22.64
CA PHE A 251 12.85 14.59 -21.65
C PHE A 251 14.21 13.93 -21.86
N ARG A 252 15.17 14.68 -22.41
CA ARG A 252 16.52 14.18 -22.76
C ARG A 252 17.44 13.96 -21.56
N GLY A 253 17.05 14.37 -20.35
CA GLY A 253 17.82 14.12 -19.13
C GLY A 253 17.69 12.67 -18.64
N PRO A 254 18.46 12.29 -17.61
CA PRO A 254 18.30 11.02 -16.91
C PRO A 254 16.88 10.82 -16.36
N VAL A 255 16.29 9.67 -16.67
CA VAL A 255 15.03 9.17 -16.13
C VAL A 255 15.36 7.93 -15.31
N ILE A 256 15.01 7.95 -14.04
CA ILE A 256 15.31 6.88 -13.11
C ILE A 256 14.01 6.24 -12.66
N ILE A 257 13.90 4.93 -12.79
CA ILE A 257 12.75 4.16 -12.32
C ILE A 257 13.22 3.38 -11.09
N VAL A 258 12.53 3.57 -9.98
CA VAL A 258 12.79 2.88 -8.72
C VAL A 258 11.61 1.96 -8.44
N ASN A 259 11.89 0.68 -8.25
CA ASN A 259 10.88 -0.32 -7.93
C ASN A 259 11.43 -1.36 -6.96
N ALA A 260 10.58 -1.87 -6.09
CA ALA A 260 10.87 -3.07 -5.34
C ALA A 260 10.94 -4.29 -6.28
N ASP A 261 11.69 -5.32 -5.88
CA ASP A 261 11.83 -6.59 -6.59
C ASP A 261 11.76 -7.75 -5.59
N ASP A 262 11.11 -8.83 -5.97
CA ASP A 262 11.03 -10.05 -5.16
C ASP A 262 12.26 -10.94 -5.35
N ALA A 263 13.05 -10.70 -6.41
CA ALA A 263 14.30 -11.41 -6.63
C ALA A 263 15.34 -11.01 -5.59
N LYS A 264 15.97 -12.00 -4.93
CA LYS A 264 17.07 -11.73 -3.99
C LYS A 264 18.26 -11.09 -4.71
N LEU A 265 18.61 -9.87 -4.30
CA LEU A 265 19.74 -9.11 -4.85
C LEU A 265 20.94 -9.15 -3.91
N ALA A 266 22.14 -9.45 -4.44
CA ALA A 266 23.34 -9.67 -3.65
C ALA A 266 23.76 -8.47 -2.78
N HIS A 267 23.51 -7.25 -3.28
CA HIS A 267 23.79 -5.99 -2.58
C HIS A 267 22.54 -5.28 -2.07
N GLY A 268 21.37 -5.94 -2.15
CA GLY A 268 20.08 -5.34 -1.84
C GLY A 268 19.49 -4.49 -2.98
N PHE A 269 20.26 -4.20 -4.04
CA PHE A 269 19.79 -3.50 -5.24
C PHE A 269 20.61 -3.85 -6.47
N THR A 270 20.07 -3.53 -7.64
CA THR A 270 20.73 -3.57 -8.95
C THR A 270 20.44 -2.30 -9.73
N ILE A 271 21.36 -1.90 -10.61
CA ILE A 271 21.21 -0.74 -11.48
C ILE A 271 21.48 -1.17 -12.91
N ASP A 272 20.50 -1.01 -13.79
CA ASP A 272 20.60 -1.39 -15.20
C ASP A 272 19.78 -0.47 -16.11
N GLN A 273 19.80 -0.74 -17.43
CA GLN A 273 19.07 0.02 -18.44
C GLN A 273 18.25 -0.91 -19.33
N PRO A 274 17.15 -1.47 -18.81
CA PRO A 274 16.43 -2.57 -19.46
C PRO A 274 15.39 -2.09 -20.49
N LEU A 275 14.99 -0.81 -20.45
CA LEU A 275 13.94 -0.29 -21.32
C LEU A 275 14.39 -0.25 -22.79
N ARG A 276 13.55 -0.76 -23.68
CA ARG A 276 13.75 -0.76 -25.14
C ARG A 276 12.57 -0.13 -25.85
N ASN A 277 12.82 0.49 -27.00
CA ASN A 277 11.76 0.93 -27.90
C ASN A 277 11.19 -0.23 -28.73
N GLU A 278 10.16 0.05 -29.53
CA GLU A 278 9.51 -0.94 -30.39
C GLU A 278 10.43 -1.57 -31.44
N LYS A 279 11.56 -0.91 -31.76
CA LYS A 279 12.60 -1.42 -32.66
C LYS A 279 13.64 -2.29 -31.93
N GLY A 280 13.46 -2.52 -30.62
CA GLY A 280 14.39 -3.26 -29.77
C GLY A 280 15.63 -2.48 -29.35
N ALA A 281 15.77 -1.20 -29.72
CA ALA A 281 16.91 -0.38 -29.31
C ALA A 281 16.74 0.08 -27.85
N ARG A 282 17.82 0.02 -27.08
CA ARG A 282 17.85 0.45 -25.68
C ARG A 282 17.63 1.96 -25.56
N ILE A 283 16.87 2.38 -24.56
CA ILE A 283 16.70 3.78 -24.20
C ILE A 283 17.78 4.17 -23.20
N GLU A 284 18.82 4.86 -23.67
CA GLU A 284 20.05 5.09 -22.90
C GLU A 284 19.91 6.08 -21.73
N ASN A 285 18.90 6.95 -21.76
CA ASN A 285 18.63 7.89 -20.68
C ASN A 285 17.67 7.33 -19.62
N VAL A 286 17.24 6.07 -19.73
CA VAL A 286 16.41 5.41 -18.72
C VAL A 286 17.24 4.39 -17.96
N THR A 287 17.34 4.59 -16.65
CA THR A 287 18.02 3.70 -15.72
C THR A 287 17.01 3.16 -14.72
N ARG A 288 17.03 1.85 -14.46
CA ARG A 288 16.26 1.23 -13.39
C ARG A 288 17.15 1.03 -12.16
N ILE A 289 16.60 1.29 -10.99
CA ILE A 289 17.10 0.89 -9.68
C ILE A 289 16.07 -0.08 -9.11
N ALA A 290 16.30 -1.38 -9.29
CA ALA A 290 15.48 -2.41 -8.67
C ALA A 290 16.10 -2.79 -7.33
N PHE A 291 15.29 -2.89 -6.27
CA PHE A 291 15.80 -3.17 -4.93
C PHE A 291 15.01 -4.26 -4.20
N SER A 292 15.73 -5.09 -3.47
CA SER A 292 15.19 -6.18 -2.65
C SER A 292 16.08 -6.27 -1.42
N LEU A 293 15.68 -5.56 -0.35
CA LEU A 293 16.48 -5.45 0.86
C LEU A 293 16.56 -6.79 1.58
N ARG A 294 17.71 -7.06 2.21
CA ARG A 294 17.91 -8.33 2.93
C ARG A 294 17.09 -8.41 4.21
N ASP A 295 16.93 -7.26 4.86
CA ASP A 295 16.08 -7.11 6.03
C ASP A 295 15.24 -5.82 5.87
N PRO A 296 14.07 -5.89 5.21
CA PRO A 296 13.21 -4.73 4.97
C PRO A 296 12.71 -4.03 6.25
N LEU A 297 12.79 -4.67 7.42
CA LEU A 297 12.39 -4.10 8.71
C LEU A 297 13.47 -3.23 9.34
N THR A 298 14.72 -3.42 8.95
CA THR A 298 15.86 -2.69 9.53
C THR A 298 16.72 -1.99 8.48
N GLN A 299 16.36 -2.08 7.20
CA GLN A 299 17.11 -1.48 6.12
C GLN A 299 16.24 -0.52 5.29
N TRP A 300 16.88 0.48 4.70
CA TRP A 300 16.30 1.29 3.64
C TRP A 300 17.30 1.54 2.52
N LEU A 301 16.79 1.85 1.33
CA LEU A 301 17.60 2.34 0.23
C LEU A 301 17.76 3.86 0.37
N GLN A 302 18.99 4.34 0.51
CA GLN A 302 19.30 5.77 0.45
C GLN A 302 19.80 6.13 -0.95
N VAL A 303 19.21 7.18 -1.51
CA VAL A 303 19.66 7.78 -2.76
C VAL A 303 20.16 9.19 -2.49
N ASP A 304 21.46 9.39 -2.68
CA ASP A 304 22.10 10.70 -2.61
C ASP A 304 22.08 11.33 -4.01
N ALA A 305 21.40 12.46 -4.15
CA ALA A 305 21.36 13.24 -5.36
C ALA A 305 22.37 14.39 -5.29
N ASP A 306 23.31 14.43 -6.22
CA ASP A 306 24.25 15.52 -6.44
C ASP A 306 24.26 15.85 -7.93
N MET A 307 23.39 16.77 -8.33
CA MET A 307 23.25 17.11 -9.74
C MET A 307 24.54 17.70 -10.32
N THR A 308 25.46 18.21 -9.50
CA THR A 308 26.74 18.76 -9.99
C THR A 308 27.68 17.68 -10.59
N ARG A 309 27.38 16.39 -10.39
CA ARG A 309 28.18 15.26 -10.89
C ARG A 309 27.68 14.73 -12.23
N ASN A 310 28.58 14.06 -12.95
CA ASN A 310 28.24 13.32 -14.18
C ASN A 310 27.29 12.14 -13.90
N THR A 311 27.46 11.47 -12.75
CA THR A 311 26.53 10.46 -12.24
C THR A 311 25.77 11.09 -11.08
N PRO A 312 24.57 11.65 -11.32
CA PRO A 312 23.91 12.53 -10.36
C PRO A 312 23.33 11.78 -9.16
N LEU A 313 23.11 10.47 -9.24
CA LEU A 313 22.56 9.67 -8.16
C LEU A 313 23.55 8.62 -7.69
N ARG A 314 23.75 8.54 -6.38
CA ARG A 314 24.46 7.45 -5.71
C ARG A 314 23.48 6.69 -4.85
N VAL A 315 23.51 5.36 -4.95
CA VAL A 315 22.60 4.47 -4.22
C VAL A 315 23.39 3.69 -3.18
N SER A 316 22.81 3.55 -1.99
CA SER A 316 23.37 2.73 -0.91
C SER A 316 22.25 2.12 -0.07
N VAL A 317 22.54 0.99 0.57
CA VAL A 317 21.66 0.43 1.61
C VAL A 317 22.15 0.94 2.96
N ARG A 318 21.22 1.35 3.80
CA ARG A 318 21.47 1.80 5.17
C ARG A 318 20.72 0.91 6.15
N ASP A 319 21.27 0.80 7.35
CA ASP A 319 20.70 0.03 8.45
C ASP A 319 20.22 0.97 9.57
N VAL A 320 19.16 0.57 10.26
CA VAL A 320 18.68 1.23 11.48
C VAL A 320 19.79 1.20 12.53
N PRO A 321 20.19 2.35 13.10
CA PRO A 321 21.22 2.38 14.13
C PRO A 321 20.85 1.49 15.33
N LYS A 322 21.78 0.60 15.72
CA LYS A 322 21.57 -0.35 16.84
C LYS A 322 21.20 0.35 18.15
N HIS A 323 21.74 1.54 18.37
CA HIS A 323 21.59 2.32 19.60
C HIS A 323 20.41 3.30 19.55
N LEU A 324 19.56 3.23 18.52
CA LEU A 324 18.42 4.11 18.42
C LEU A 324 17.50 3.91 19.64
N PRO A 325 17.09 4.99 20.35
CA PRO A 325 16.20 4.87 21.50
C PRO A 325 14.93 4.09 21.14
N ALA A 326 14.44 3.27 22.08
CA ALA A 326 13.12 2.68 21.92
C ALA A 326 12.07 3.80 21.89
N LEU A 327 11.08 3.65 21.02
CA LEU A 327 9.94 4.55 21.03
C LEU A 327 9.12 4.31 22.31
N PRO A 328 8.50 5.35 22.88
CA PRO A 328 7.60 5.17 24.01
C PRO A 328 6.50 4.17 23.62
N ALA A 329 6.14 3.26 24.54
CA ALA A 329 5.04 2.35 24.31
C ALA A 329 3.77 3.15 24.02
N GLN A 330 3.16 2.93 22.85
CA GLN A 330 1.85 3.48 22.56
C GLN A 330 0.83 2.82 23.50
N PRO A 331 -0.15 3.58 24.04
CA PRO A 331 -1.24 2.98 24.80
C PRO A 331 -1.96 1.96 23.91
N LEU A 332 -2.16 0.74 24.42
CA LEU A 332 -3.00 -0.24 23.74
C LEU A 332 -4.38 0.39 23.47
N PRO A 333 -4.95 0.26 22.26
CA PRO A 333 -6.32 0.70 22.03
C PRO A 333 -7.23 -0.05 23.00
N ASN A 334 -8.02 0.71 23.78
CA ASN A 334 -9.02 0.14 24.67
C ASN A 334 -9.89 -0.84 23.87
N GLN A 335 -9.80 -2.14 24.19
CA GLN A 335 -10.77 -3.10 23.71
C GLN A 335 -12.17 -2.61 24.15
N PRO A 336 -13.12 -2.43 23.23
CA PRO A 336 -14.48 -2.10 23.63
C PRO A 336 -15.10 -3.36 24.23
N GLY A 337 -15.02 -3.51 25.56
CA GLY A 337 -15.62 -4.70 26.17
C GLY A 337 -15.25 -5.07 27.60
N VAL A 338 -14.86 -4.15 28.49
CA VAL A 338 -15.12 -4.34 29.93
C VAL A 338 -15.53 -3.00 30.52
N ARG A 339 -16.80 -2.62 30.33
CA ARG A 339 -17.39 -1.59 31.20
C ARG A 339 -17.46 -2.18 32.60
N GLN A 340 -16.61 -1.70 33.50
CA GLN A 340 -16.93 -1.71 34.92
C GLN A 340 -18.25 -0.96 35.06
N SER A 341 -19.29 -1.64 35.53
CA SER A 341 -20.58 -1.02 35.82
C SER A 341 -20.35 0.12 36.83
N PRO A 342 -20.84 1.35 36.57
CA PRO A 342 -20.78 2.39 37.59
C PRO A 342 -21.64 1.98 38.78
N ALA A 343 -21.09 2.15 39.98
CA ALA A 343 -21.84 1.98 41.23
C ALA A 343 -23.05 2.92 41.21
N MET A 344 -24.23 2.35 41.44
CA MET A 344 -25.48 3.10 41.62
C MET A 344 -25.35 4.06 42.81
N PRO A 345 -25.82 5.31 42.73
CA PRO A 345 -25.89 6.20 43.89
C PRO A 345 -26.93 5.67 44.89
N GLU A 346 -26.57 5.68 46.18
CA GLU A 346 -27.47 5.42 47.30
C GLU A 346 -28.63 6.44 47.32
N MET A 347 -29.87 5.94 47.40
CA MET A 347 -31.04 6.80 47.62
C MET A 347 -31.09 7.24 49.10
N PRO A 348 -31.43 8.50 49.40
CA PRO A 348 -31.58 8.97 50.77
C PRO A 348 -32.88 8.44 51.41
N GLU A 349 -32.77 8.05 52.68
CA GLU A 349 -33.89 7.61 53.53
C GLU A 349 -34.96 8.69 53.66
N VAL A 350 -36.20 8.34 53.33
CA VAL A 350 -37.36 9.21 53.56
C VAL A 350 -37.82 9.03 55.00
N SER A 351 -37.59 10.08 55.79
CA SER A 351 -38.04 10.22 57.17
C SER A 351 -39.57 10.20 57.27
N SER A 352 -40.05 9.42 58.23
CA SER A 352 -41.44 9.17 58.61
C SER A 352 -42.11 10.37 59.27
N MET A 353 -43.40 10.59 58.96
CA MET A 353 -44.47 11.13 59.85
C MET A 353 -45.77 11.41 59.04
N PRO A 354 -46.96 11.42 59.67
CA PRO A 354 -47.61 10.32 60.37
C PRO A 354 -49.04 10.04 59.82
N ASP A 355 -49.65 8.96 60.33
CA ASP A 355 -51.00 8.47 60.05
C ASP A 355 -52.11 9.54 60.16
N VAL A 356 -53.01 9.55 59.17
CA VAL A 356 -54.38 10.06 59.32
C VAL A 356 -55.34 9.01 58.76
N THR A 357 -56.05 8.41 59.70
CA THR A 357 -57.13 7.43 59.53
C THR A 357 -58.41 8.05 58.98
N GLU A 358 -59.10 7.24 58.17
CA GLU A 358 -60.56 7.20 57.88
C GLU A 358 -61.21 8.30 57.02
N ILE A 359 -61.62 7.90 55.80
CA ILE A 359 -63.00 8.12 55.32
C ILE A 359 -63.55 6.79 54.72
N PRO A 360 -64.78 6.35 55.05
CA PRO A 360 -65.24 4.97 54.87
C PRO A 360 -65.92 4.68 53.52
N GLY A 361 -65.76 3.44 53.05
CA GLY A 361 -66.70 2.79 52.12
C GLY A 361 -66.11 2.30 50.80
N MET A 362 -65.46 1.13 50.80
CA MET A 362 -65.68 0.07 49.81
C MET A 362 -64.82 -1.18 50.10
N PRO A 363 -65.28 -2.41 49.75
CA PRO A 363 -64.73 -3.66 50.27
C PRO A 363 -63.41 -4.08 49.62
N GLN A 364 -62.52 -4.64 50.44
CA GLN A 364 -61.22 -5.23 50.07
C GLN A 364 -61.39 -6.57 49.34
N SER A 365 -60.50 -6.82 48.37
CA SER A 365 -60.28 -8.14 47.77
C SER A 365 -59.01 -8.77 48.38
N PRO A 366 -58.94 -10.10 48.60
CA PRO A 366 -57.90 -10.71 49.41
C PRO A 366 -56.59 -11.01 48.65
N ASP A 367 -55.50 -10.94 49.40
CA ASP A 367 -54.13 -11.32 49.03
C ASP A 367 -53.98 -12.82 48.73
N PHE A 368 -53.07 -13.16 47.81
CA PHE A 368 -52.52 -14.52 47.67
C PHE A 368 -51.00 -14.52 47.92
N ALA A 369 -50.60 -15.45 48.78
CA ALA A 369 -49.25 -15.71 49.28
C ALA A 369 -48.30 -16.35 48.24
N PRO A 370 -46.97 -16.33 48.45
CA PRO A 370 -45.99 -16.86 47.51
C PRO A 370 -45.80 -18.38 47.66
N VAL A 371 -45.51 -19.06 46.54
CA VAL A 371 -45.12 -20.49 46.52
C VAL A 371 -43.82 -20.64 45.72
N THR A 372 -42.84 -21.34 46.31
CA THR A 372 -41.61 -21.87 45.70
C THR A 372 -41.60 -23.41 45.86
N PRO A 373 -40.63 -24.16 45.31
CA PRO A 373 -40.27 -24.41 43.91
C PRO A 373 -40.38 -25.91 43.56
N GLY A 374 -40.44 -26.31 42.28
CA GLY A 374 -40.52 -27.72 41.89
C GLY A 374 -40.16 -28.01 40.43
N ALA A 375 -39.35 -29.05 40.24
CA ALA A 375 -38.59 -29.40 39.04
C ALA A 375 -39.40 -29.99 37.87
N SER A 376 -38.67 -30.07 36.74
CA SER A 376 -38.77 -31.02 35.62
C SER A 376 -39.88 -30.85 34.58
N GLY A 377 -39.46 -30.74 33.31
CA GLY A 377 -40.35 -30.85 32.15
C GLY A 377 -39.70 -30.37 30.85
N SER A 378 -39.06 -31.30 30.14
CA SER A 378 -38.55 -31.14 28.78
C SER A 378 -39.67 -30.79 27.79
N ALA A 379 -39.45 -29.83 26.89
CA ALA A 379 -40.19 -29.73 25.63
C ALA A 379 -39.46 -28.88 24.58
N VAL A 380 -39.30 -29.49 23.41
CA VAL A 380 -38.88 -28.92 22.13
C VAL A 380 -39.94 -27.94 21.60
N PRO A 381 -39.56 -26.94 20.78
CA PRO A 381 -40.43 -26.48 19.70
C PRO A 381 -39.76 -26.52 18.30
N PRO A 382 -40.55 -26.41 17.22
CA PRO A 382 -40.42 -27.26 16.04
C PRO A 382 -39.77 -26.59 14.82
N ALA A 383 -39.44 -27.44 13.86
CA ALA A 383 -39.03 -27.11 12.50
C ALA A 383 -40.19 -26.51 11.67
N GLY A 384 -39.84 -25.59 10.77
CA GLY A 384 -40.71 -25.08 9.71
C GLY A 384 -39.91 -24.34 8.63
N ASN A 385 -39.62 -25.08 7.54
CA ASN A 385 -39.17 -24.73 6.18
C ASN A 385 -39.26 -23.25 5.74
N GLY A 386 -38.39 -22.67 4.92
CA GLY A 386 -37.39 -23.21 3.99
C GLY A 386 -37.39 -22.36 2.72
N VAL A 387 -36.24 -21.81 2.30
CA VAL A 387 -36.02 -21.32 0.93
C VAL A 387 -34.61 -21.75 0.50
N ILE A 388 -34.55 -22.39 -0.67
CA ILE A 388 -33.43 -23.10 -1.26
C ILE A 388 -32.60 -22.13 -2.10
N MET A 389 -31.27 -22.14 -1.94
CA MET A 389 -30.29 -21.57 -2.88
C MET A 389 -29.41 -22.71 -3.44
N PRO A 390 -29.01 -22.70 -4.72
CA PRO A 390 -28.34 -23.84 -5.34
C PRO A 390 -26.85 -23.89 -5.00
N ALA A 391 -26.39 -25.07 -4.58
CA ALA A 391 -24.99 -25.40 -4.35
C ALA A 391 -24.24 -25.69 -5.67
N TRP A 392 -23.03 -25.16 -5.79
CA TRP A 392 -22.07 -25.52 -6.84
C TRP A 392 -21.32 -26.80 -6.47
N PRO A 393 -21.00 -27.69 -7.43
CA PRO A 393 -20.56 -29.04 -7.12
C PRO A 393 -19.09 -29.10 -6.69
N THR A 394 -18.86 -29.83 -5.59
CA THR A 394 -17.56 -30.34 -5.16
C THR A 394 -17.15 -31.50 -6.07
N GLN A 395 -16.03 -31.37 -6.79
CA GLN A 395 -15.37 -32.52 -7.41
C GLN A 395 -14.51 -33.24 -6.38
N GLY A 396 -14.89 -34.49 -6.11
CA GLY A 396 -14.14 -35.45 -5.33
C GLY A 396 -12.84 -35.87 -6.03
N GLY A 397 -11.85 -36.21 -5.20
CA GLY A 397 -10.56 -36.68 -5.64
C GLY A 397 -10.57 -38.13 -6.12
N GLN A 398 -9.48 -38.48 -6.80
CA GLN A 398 -8.69 -39.71 -6.62
C GLN A 398 -7.52 -39.65 -7.60
N ASN A 399 -6.30 -39.78 -7.08
CA ASN A 399 -5.26 -40.69 -7.59
C ASN A 399 -4.00 -40.54 -6.72
N ALA A 400 -3.90 -41.44 -5.73
CA ALA A 400 -2.62 -41.80 -5.13
C ALA A 400 -1.98 -42.88 -6.01
N PRO A 401 -0.66 -42.82 -6.31
CA PRO A 401 0.01 -43.88 -7.05
C PRO A 401 0.37 -45.03 -6.11
N ASN A 402 -0.01 -46.23 -6.53
CA ASN A 402 0.31 -47.49 -5.88
C ASN A 402 1.81 -47.81 -6.08
N SER A 403 2.56 -47.87 -4.98
CA SER A 403 3.94 -48.32 -4.94
C SER A 403 3.98 -49.85 -4.99
N GLN A 404 4.49 -50.43 -6.08
CA GLN A 404 5.03 -51.78 -6.07
C GLN A 404 6.42 -51.80 -6.69
N ASN A 405 7.36 -52.28 -5.87
CA ASN A 405 8.73 -52.62 -6.21
C ASN A 405 8.80 -53.62 -7.35
N ARG A 406 9.70 -53.37 -8.31
CA ARG A 406 10.57 -54.41 -8.87
C ARG A 406 11.87 -53.78 -9.38
N GLU A 407 12.93 -54.06 -8.65
CA GLU A 407 14.31 -53.78 -9.03
C GLU A 407 14.79 -54.65 -10.20
N SER A 408 15.78 -54.08 -10.89
CA SER A 408 16.97 -54.71 -11.48
C SER A 408 16.85 -55.51 -12.79
N GLY A 409 17.66 -55.07 -13.77
CA GLY A 409 18.64 -55.98 -14.38
C GLY A 409 18.72 -56.04 -15.91
N GLN A 410 19.66 -55.26 -16.47
CA GLN A 410 20.62 -55.64 -17.53
C GLN A 410 20.13 -56.18 -18.89
N ASN A 411 20.42 -55.42 -19.97
CA ASN A 411 21.42 -55.72 -21.02
C ASN A 411 21.07 -55.00 -22.35
N GLY A 412 22.04 -54.28 -22.93
CA GLY A 412 22.01 -53.85 -24.34
C GLY A 412 22.43 -54.98 -25.28
N PRO A 413 22.98 -54.71 -26.49
CA PRO A 413 22.78 -53.59 -27.42
C PRO A 413 22.29 -54.06 -28.81
N ASN A 414 21.84 -53.13 -29.66
CA ASN A 414 22.16 -53.04 -31.10
C ASN A 414 21.57 -51.77 -31.71
#